data_AF-A0A527Y3U5-F1
#
_entry.id   AF-A0A527Y3U5-F1
#
_cell.length_a   1.000
_cell.length_b   1.000
_cell.length_c   1.000
_cell.angle_alpha   90.00
_cell.angle_beta   90.00
_cell.angle_gamma   90.00
#
_symmetry.space_group_name_H-M   'P 1'
#
loop_
_entity.id
_entity.type
_entity.pdbx_description
1 polymer ?
#
loop_
_entity_poly.entity_id
_entity_poly.type
_entity_poly.pdbx_seq_one_letter_code
_entity_poly.pdbx_strand_id
1 'polypeptide(L)'
;FGDKGIAAVKLPTLIMFASDDTVVSPKLNALWAYDSIGSPDKALAIFDHGGHTLFMNSLKPNFHEATALATAFFLAILKGKPADRAAAMHDAASLQGLSYRSTLH
;
A
#
# COMPACT_ATOMS: atom_id res chain seq x y z
N PHE A 1 16.43 0.21 -12.33
CA PHE A 1 15.47 -0.40 -13.26
C PHE A 1 16.04 -0.24 -14.67
N GLY A 2 16.01 -1.26 -15.54
CA GLY A 2 16.41 -1.09 -16.95
C GLY A 2 15.46 -0.13 -17.70
N ASP A 3 15.50 -0.13 -19.03
CA ASP A 3 14.77 0.84 -19.88
C ASP A 3 13.27 0.98 -19.57
N LYS A 4 12.65 -0.08 -19.04
CA LYS A 4 11.22 -0.11 -18.67
C LYS A 4 10.90 0.42 -17.28
N GLY A 5 11.88 0.80 -16.46
CA GLY A 5 11.61 1.39 -15.15
C GLY A 5 10.82 0.46 -14.21
N ILE A 6 10.02 1.08 -13.34
CA ILE A 6 9.07 0.39 -12.45
C ILE A 6 7.92 -0.30 -13.21
N ALA A 7 7.65 0.08 -14.46
CA ALA A 7 6.61 -0.54 -15.30
C ALA A 7 6.93 -2.00 -15.66
N ALA A 8 8.19 -2.42 -15.47
CA ALA A 8 8.61 -3.81 -15.62
C ALA A 8 8.08 -4.73 -14.50
N VAL A 9 7.70 -4.19 -13.33
CA VAL A 9 7.19 -5.00 -12.22
C VAL A 9 5.80 -5.53 -12.57
N LYS A 10 5.64 -6.86 -12.52
CA LYS A 10 4.36 -7.55 -12.79
C LYS A 10 3.76 -8.27 -11.60
N LEU A 11 4.49 -8.36 -10.49
CA LEU A 11 4.02 -9.01 -9.26
C LEU A 11 2.98 -8.13 -8.55
N PRO A 12 2.00 -8.73 -7.85
CA PRO A 12 1.10 -7.97 -7.01
C PRO A 12 1.86 -7.07 -6.05
N THR A 13 1.48 -5.79 -5.96
CA THR A 13 2.25 -4.79 -5.22
C THR A 13 1.37 -3.93 -4.33
N LEU A 14 1.71 -3.86 -3.04
CA LEU A 14 1.16 -2.90 -2.09
C LEU A 14 2.18 -1.78 -1.87
N ILE A 15 1.79 -0.53 -2.11
CA ILE A 15 2.57 0.66 -1.80
C ILE A 15 1.91 1.34 -0.60
N MET A 16 2.69 1.56 0.45
CA MET A 16 2.23 2.21 1.68
C MET A 16 3.13 3.38 2.02
N PHE A 17 2.57 4.49 2.48
CA PHE A 17 3.33 5.63 2.97
C PHE A 17 2.52 6.48 3.95
N ALA A 18 3.23 7.30 4.73
CA ALA A 18 2.62 8.32 5.57
C ALA A 18 2.62 9.67 4.83
N SER A 19 1.50 10.40 4.87
CA SER A 19 1.31 11.66 4.16
C SER A 19 2.20 12.78 4.69
N ASP A 20 2.62 12.65 5.95
CA ASP A 20 3.54 13.53 6.67
C ASP A 20 5.02 13.08 6.56
N ASP A 21 5.38 12.17 5.64
CA ASP A 21 6.78 11.88 5.31
C ASP A 21 7.45 13.08 4.62
N THR A 22 8.39 13.69 5.33
CA THR A 22 9.19 14.84 4.87
C THR A 22 10.57 14.47 4.33
N VAL A 23 10.98 13.20 4.45
CA VAL A 23 12.27 12.69 3.95
C VAL A 23 12.12 12.22 2.51
N VAL A 24 11.03 11.51 2.20
CA VAL A 24 10.72 11.03 0.86
C VAL A 24 9.33 11.50 0.47
N SER A 25 9.26 12.63 -0.25
CA SER A 25 7.98 13.24 -0.63
C SER A 25 7.07 12.23 -1.33
N PRO A 26 5.87 11.95 -0.78
CA PRO A 26 5.00 10.94 -1.36
C PRO A 26 4.53 11.25 -2.77
N LYS A 27 4.33 12.54 -3.08
CA LYS A 27 3.92 13.00 -4.40
C LYS A 27 4.95 12.67 -5.49
N LEU A 28 6.24 12.78 -5.15
CA LEU A 28 7.34 12.53 -6.10
C LEU A 28 7.73 11.05 -6.18
N ASN A 29 7.32 10.24 -5.20
CA ASN A 29 7.79 8.86 -5.07
C ASN A 29 6.61 7.87 -5.11
N ALA A 30 5.86 7.76 -4.03
CA ALA A 30 4.84 6.71 -3.87
C ALA A 30 3.68 6.85 -4.85
N LEU A 31 3.17 8.08 -5.09
CA LEU A 31 2.09 8.31 -6.05
C LEU A 31 2.55 8.02 -7.48
N TRP A 32 3.72 8.54 -7.87
CA TRP A 32 4.32 8.24 -9.18
C TRP A 32 4.54 6.74 -9.38
N ALA A 33 5.05 6.05 -8.34
CA ALA A 33 5.30 4.62 -8.38
C ALA A 33 3.99 3.84 -8.57
N TYR A 34 2.92 4.20 -7.86
CA TYR A 34 1.62 3.56 -8.03
C TYR A 34 1.05 3.76 -9.43
N ASP A 35 1.14 4.96 -9.98
CA ASP A 35 0.62 5.23 -11.33
C ASP A 35 1.43 4.52 -12.41
N SER A 36 2.75 4.40 -12.22
CA SER A 36 3.68 3.88 -13.24
C SER A 36 3.99 2.38 -13.14
N ILE A 37 3.71 1.73 -12.01
CA ILE A 37 4.00 0.30 -11.83
C ILE A 37 3.12 -0.54 -12.76
N GLY A 38 3.75 -1.53 -13.40
CA GLY A 38 3.11 -2.38 -14.41
C GLY A 38 2.35 -3.57 -13.85
N SER A 39 2.12 -3.60 -12.54
CA SER A 39 1.41 -4.66 -11.84
C SER A 39 -0.10 -4.52 -12.08
N PRO A 40 -0.79 -5.59 -12.51
CA PRO A 40 -2.25 -5.56 -12.65
C PRO A 40 -2.94 -5.51 -11.28
N ASP A 41 -2.36 -6.15 -10.26
CA ASP A 41 -2.86 -6.24 -8.90
C ASP A 41 -2.07 -5.29 -7.99
N LYS A 42 -2.51 -4.03 -7.90
CA LYS A 42 -1.82 -3.03 -7.09
C LYS A 42 -2.73 -2.31 -6.12
N ALA A 43 -2.20 -2.05 -4.93
CA ALA A 43 -2.84 -1.24 -3.91
C ALA A 43 -1.95 -0.08 -3.47
N LEU A 44 -2.58 1.04 -3.12
CA LEU A 44 -1.99 2.24 -2.56
C LEU A 44 -2.69 2.56 -1.25
N ALA A 45 -1.91 2.69 -0.19
CA ALA A 45 -2.36 3.07 1.14
C ALA A 45 -1.62 4.31 1.62
N ILE A 46 -2.39 5.34 1.96
CA ILE A 46 -1.90 6.63 2.43
C ILE A 46 -2.39 6.81 3.86
N PHE A 47 -1.47 6.70 4.81
CA PHE A 47 -1.74 6.97 6.22
C PHE A 47 -1.56 8.47 6.47
N ASP A 48 -2.48 9.12 7.17
CA ASP A 48 -2.39 10.55 7.49
C ASP A 48 -1.14 10.88 8.31
N HIS A 49 -0.75 9.98 9.21
CA HIS A 49 0.36 10.13 10.15
C HIS A 49 1.30 8.93 10.17
N GLY A 50 2.55 9.18 10.60
CA GLY A 50 3.57 8.15 10.84
C GLY A 50 4.98 8.60 10.47
N GLY A 51 5.08 9.60 9.58
CA GLY A 51 6.32 10.10 9.01
C GLY A 51 7.12 9.01 8.28
N HIS A 52 8.39 9.33 8.01
CA HIS A 52 9.30 8.42 7.30
C HIS A 52 9.52 7.08 8.00
N THR A 53 9.37 7.05 9.33
CA THR A 53 9.69 5.88 10.15
C THR A 53 8.46 5.07 10.58
N LEU A 54 7.31 5.28 9.91
CA LEU A 54 6.04 4.57 10.19
C LEU A 54 6.25 3.07 10.44
N PHE A 55 7.02 2.38 9.59
CA PHE A 55 7.18 0.92 9.65
C PHE A 55 8.32 0.44 10.57
N MET A 56 9.09 1.35 11.17
CA MET A 56 10.29 1.02 11.94
C MET A 56 10.05 0.97 13.45
N ASN A 57 8.90 1.46 13.92
CA ASN A 57 8.61 1.60 15.33
C ASN A 57 7.13 1.35 15.60
N SER A 58 6.83 0.33 16.41
CA SER A 58 5.45 -0.06 16.73
C SER A 58 4.66 0.96 17.54
N LEU A 59 5.33 1.95 18.13
CA LEU A 59 4.70 3.05 18.86
C LEU A 59 4.27 4.20 17.95
N LYS A 60 4.52 4.12 16.64
CA LYS A 60 4.07 5.14 15.69
C LYS A 60 2.57 5.04 15.45
N PRO A 61 1.88 6.18 15.25
CA PRO A 61 0.52 6.18 14.72
C PRO A 61 0.44 5.30 13.47
N ASN A 62 -0.67 4.58 13.29
CA ASN A 62 -0.95 3.76 12.12
C ASN A 62 -0.06 2.52 11.91
N PHE A 63 0.86 2.19 12.83
CA PHE A 63 1.73 1.00 12.67
C PHE A 63 0.93 -0.30 12.64
N HIS A 64 -0.04 -0.45 13.54
CA HIS A 64 -0.85 -1.66 13.63
C HIS A 64 -1.77 -1.81 12.41
N GLU A 65 -2.33 -0.69 11.96
CA GLU A 65 -3.17 -0.57 10.77
C GLU A 65 -2.37 -0.93 9.51
N ALA A 66 -1.17 -0.40 9.36
CA ALA A 66 -0.24 -0.76 8.29
C ALA A 66 0.11 -2.25 8.29
N THR A 67 0.35 -2.82 9.48
CA THR A 67 0.65 -4.24 9.64
C THR A 67 -0.56 -5.12 9.27
N ALA A 68 -1.76 -4.75 9.72
CA ALA A 68 -2.99 -5.44 9.41
C ALA A 68 -3.29 -5.39 7.91
N LEU A 69 -3.12 -4.23 7.28
CA LEU A 69 -3.32 -4.07 5.85
C LEU A 69 -2.31 -4.91 5.03
N ALA A 70 -1.03 -4.88 5.41
CA ALA A 70 -0.02 -5.71 4.75
C ALA A 70 -0.37 -7.20 4.86
N THR A 71 -0.79 -7.64 6.05
CA THR A 71 -1.23 -9.02 6.30
C THR A 71 -2.43 -9.38 5.42
N ALA A 72 -3.46 -8.53 5.39
CA ALA A 72 -4.64 -8.73 4.56
C ALA A 72 -4.29 -8.82 3.07
N PHE A 73 -3.41 -7.93 2.58
CA PHE A 73 -2.92 -7.95 1.21
C PHE A 73 -2.20 -9.26 0.88
N PHE A 74 -1.26 -9.71 1.73
CA PHE A 74 -0.56 -10.97 1.50
C PHE A 74 -1.50 -12.17 1.56
N LEU A 75 -2.42 -12.21 2.52
CA LEU A 75 -3.41 -13.27 2.62
C LEU A 75 -4.29 -13.31 1.35
N ALA A 76 -4.73 -12.15 0.87
CA ALA A 76 -5.50 -12.03 -0.35
C ALA A 76 -4.74 -12.64 -1.53
N ILE A 77 -3.51 -12.18 -1.78
CA ILE A 77 -2.69 -12.65 -2.91
C ILE A 77 -2.35 -14.14 -2.79
N LEU A 78 -1.88 -14.59 -1.63
CA LEU A 78 -1.35 -15.94 -1.43
C LEU A 78 -2.43 -17.03 -1.28
N LYS A 79 -3.59 -16.71 -0.68
CA LYS A 79 -4.65 -17.70 -0.43
C LYS A 79 -5.71 -17.79 -1.53
N GLY A 80 -5.66 -16.93 -2.54
CA GLY A 80 -6.31 -17.22 -3.82
C GLY A 80 -7.84 -17.06 -3.92
N LYS A 81 -8.53 -16.45 -2.93
CA LYS A 81 -10.00 -16.33 -2.94
C LYS A 81 -10.49 -14.90 -3.23
N PRO A 82 -10.88 -14.55 -4.47
CA PRO A 82 -11.16 -13.18 -4.92
C PRO A 82 -12.18 -12.41 -4.06
N ALA A 83 -13.29 -13.05 -3.69
CA ALA A 83 -14.34 -12.44 -2.86
C ALA A 83 -13.85 -12.09 -1.44
N ASP A 84 -12.99 -12.93 -0.86
CA ASP A 84 -12.40 -12.68 0.46
C ASP A 84 -11.33 -11.58 0.39
N ARG A 85 -10.69 -11.38 -0.78
CA ARG A 85 -9.74 -10.27 -1.02
C ARG A 85 -10.43 -8.92 -0.96
N ALA A 86 -11.51 -8.78 -1.72
CA ALA A 86 -12.23 -7.52 -1.84
C ALA A 86 -12.82 -7.09 -0.49
N ALA A 87 -13.40 -8.02 0.28
CA ALA A 87 -13.97 -7.74 1.60
C ALA A 87 -12.90 -7.32 2.62
N ALA A 88 -11.80 -8.08 2.75
CA ALA A 88 -10.72 -7.76 3.69
C ALA A 88 -10.06 -6.40 3.40
N MET A 89 -10.00 -6.01 2.12
CA MET A 89 -9.43 -4.74 1.71
C MET A 89 -10.42 -3.58 1.88
N HIS A 90 -11.72 -3.82 1.75
CA HIS A 90 -12.75 -2.80 1.99
C HIS A 90 -12.86 -2.44 3.47
N ASP A 91 -12.76 -3.44 4.35
CA ASP A 91 -12.71 -3.24 5.80
C ASP A 91 -11.44 -2.50 6.20
N ALA A 92 -10.28 -2.85 5.62
CA ALA A 92 -9.05 -2.11 5.86
C ALA A 92 -9.15 -0.66 5.36
N ALA A 93 -9.78 -0.41 4.21
CA ALA A 93 -10.00 0.95 3.69
C ALA A 93 -10.95 1.80 4.54
N SER A 94 -11.71 1.19 5.46
CA SER A 94 -12.61 1.90 6.38
C SER A 94 -11.91 2.46 7.63
N LEU A 95 -10.60 2.19 7.78
CA LEU A 95 -9.80 2.70 8.89
C LEU A 95 -9.69 4.23 8.83
N GLN A 96 -9.94 4.88 9.96
CA GLN A 96 -9.80 6.33 10.09
C GLN A 96 -8.34 6.73 9.84
N GLY A 97 -8.12 7.80 9.07
CA GLY A 97 -6.77 8.26 8.72
C GLY A 97 -6.10 7.49 7.56
N LEU A 98 -6.80 6.56 6.92
CA LEU A 98 -6.31 5.85 5.74
C LEU A 98 -7.07 6.26 4.47
N SER A 99 -6.34 6.70 3.45
CA SER A 99 -6.83 6.77 2.07
C SER A 99 -6.33 5.57 1.28
N TYR A 100 -7.24 4.83 0.67
CA TYR A 100 -6.96 3.56 0.02
C TYR A 100 -7.43 3.51 -1.45
N ARG A 101 -6.57 3.02 -2.36
CA ARG A 101 -6.90 2.77 -3.77
C ARG A 101 -6.37 1.40 -4.18
N SER A 102 -7.15 0.62 -4.92
CA SER A 102 -6.74 -0.73 -5.32
C SER A 102 -7.29 -1.11 -6.70
N THR A 103 -6.55 -1.94 -7.42
CA THR A 103 -6.97 -2.66 -8.63
C THR A 103 -7.06 -4.17 -8.41
N LEU A 104 -6.94 -4.65 -7.17
CA LEU A 104 -7.04 -6.08 -6.89
C LEU A 104 -8.46 -6.58 -7.18
N HIS A 105 -8.52 -7.71 -7.88
CA HIS A 105 -9.73 -8.42 -8.25
C HIS A 105 -9.85 -9.79 -7.56
#